data_AF-A0A6L4WTY2-F1
#
_entry.id   AF-A0A6L4WTY2-F1
#
_cell.length_a   1.000
_cell.length_b   1.000
_cell.length_c   1.000
_cell.angle_alpha   90.00
_cell.angle_beta   90.00
_cell.angle_gamma   90.00
#
_symmetry.space_group_name_H-M   'P 1'
#
loop_
_entity.id
_entity.type
_entity.pdbx_description
1 polymer ?
#
loop_
_entity_poly.entity_id
_entity_poly.type
_entity_poly.pdbx_seq_one_letter_code
_entity_poly.pdbx_strand_id
1 'polypeptide(L)'
;MKKSLYKLEQISQSLNSHEVYYKFNKDLDASDKYRKGRINAAKWLNELIYYFIQKESMFLVEFKEQIQEQRKKLSDLEDGDFKQALFDEFNIIEDMISDRNNSK
;
A
#
# COMPACT_ATOMS: atom_id res chain seq x y z
N MET A 1 0.03 -9.93 -0.83
CA MET A 1 -0.23 -8.81 0.09
C MET A 1 0.48 -9.01 1.43
N LYS A 2 -0.01 -9.84 2.38
CA LYS A 2 0.71 -10.07 3.67
C LYS A 2 2.22 -10.38 3.55
N LYS A 3 2.62 -11.24 2.60
CA LYS A 3 4.04 -11.55 2.34
C LYS A 3 4.85 -10.36 1.81
N SER A 4 4.22 -9.49 1.02
CA SER A 4 4.84 -8.31 0.41
C SER A 4 5.04 -7.20 1.44
N LEU A 5 4.01 -6.86 2.21
CA LEU A 5 4.11 -5.89 3.33
C LEU A 5 5.18 -6.31 4.32
N TYR A 6 5.15 -7.57 4.76
CA TYR A 6 6.15 -8.11 5.68
C TYR A 6 7.57 -7.96 5.12
N LYS A 7 7.76 -8.21 3.81
CA LYS A 7 9.06 -8.03 3.17
C LYS A 7 9.49 -6.57 3.13
N LEU A 8 8.57 -5.66 2.81
CA LEU A 8 8.80 -4.22 2.80
C LEU A 8 9.17 -3.69 4.19
N GLU A 9 8.49 -4.15 5.24
CA GLU A 9 8.79 -3.83 6.64
C GLU A 9 10.19 -4.32 7.05
N GLN A 10 10.56 -5.56 6.70
CA GLN A 10 11.92 -6.08 6.95
C GLN A 10 13.00 -5.26 6.25
N ILE A 11 12.76 -4.85 5.01
CA ILE A 11 13.70 -4.00 4.28
C ILE A 11 13.79 -2.64 4.98
N SER A 12 12.66 -2.04 5.38
CA SER A 12 12.65 -0.76 6.09
C SER A 12 13.44 -0.82 7.40
N GLN A 13 13.28 -1.89 8.19
CA GLN A 13 14.07 -2.12 9.40
C GLN A 13 15.58 -2.20 9.11
N SER A 14 15.96 -2.84 8.01
CA SER A 14 17.36 -2.92 7.57
C SER A 14 17.91 -1.55 7.17
N LEU A 15 17.12 -0.75 6.45
CA LEU A 15 17.50 0.62 6.06
C LEU A 15 17.64 1.55 7.26
N ASN A 16 16.75 1.45 8.25
CA ASN A 16 16.88 2.19 9.52
C ASN A 16 18.18 1.82 10.24
N SER A 17 18.50 0.53 10.27
CA SER A 17 19.76 0.03 10.86
C SER A 17 20.98 0.57 10.12
N HIS A 18 20.94 0.62 8.78
CA HIS A 18 22.00 1.22 7.97
C HIS A 18 22.16 2.72 8.24
N GLU A 19 21.06 3.47 8.34
CA GLU A 19 21.13 4.91 8.65
C GLU A 19 21.85 5.13 9.99
N VAL A 20 21.41 4.45 11.04
CA VAL A 20 22.03 4.52 12.38
C VAL A 20 23.50 4.13 12.30
N TYR A 21 23.82 3.04 11.61
CA TYR A 21 25.18 2.53 11.47
C TYR A 21 26.12 3.58 10.87
N TYR A 22 25.77 4.16 9.71
CA TYR A 22 26.64 5.13 9.03
C TYR A 22 26.64 6.52 9.70
N LYS A 23 25.59 6.85 10.46
CA LYS A 23 25.46 8.13 11.16
C LYS A 23 26.30 8.20 12.44
N PHE A 24 26.40 7.09 13.19
CA PHE A 24 27.00 7.12 14.54
C PHE A 24 28.35 6.39 14.65
N ASN A 25 28.68 5.43 13.77
CA ASN A 25 29.95 4.72 13.88
C ASN A 25 31.09 5.53 13.26
N LYS A 26 31.88 6.22 14.10
CA LYS A 26 32.98 7.08 13.65
C LYS A 26 34.20 6.30 13.14
N ASP A 27 34.41 5.07 13.62
CA ASP A 27 35.59 4.24 13.30
C ASP A 27 35.48 3.47 11.97
N LEU A 28 34.43 3.72 11.19
CA LEU A 28 34.30 3.23 9.82
C LEU A 28 35.39 3.80 8.93
N ASP A 29 36.19 2.94 8.30
CA ASP A 29 37.11 3.31 7.23
C ASP A 29 36.32 3.65 5.95
N ALA A 30 35.67 4.80 5.96
CA ALA A 30 34.82 5.29 4.88
C ALA A 30 34.84 6.82 4.89
N SER A 31 34.98 7.40 3.69
CA SER A 31 34.91 8.85 3.50
C SER A 31 33.55 9.42 3.91
N ASP A 32 33.54 10.70 4.31
CA ASP A 32 32.32 11.42 4.63
C ASP A 32 31.31 11.43 3.47
N LYS A 33 31.81 11.52 2.23
CA LYS A 33 30.96 11.48 1.03
C LYS A 33 30.26 10.12 0.89
N TYR A 34 30.96 9.02 1.15
CA TYR A 34 30.38 7.68 1.13
C TYR A 34 29.31 7.52 2.22
N ARG A 35 29.62 7.94 3.45
CA ARG A 35 28.68 7.89 4.58
C ARG A 35 27.40 8.68 4.28
N LYS A 36 27.55 9.91 3.78
CA LYS A 36 26.43 10.75 3.37
C LYS A 36 25.59 10.10 2.28
N GLY A 37 26.24 9.45 1.30
CA GLY A 37 25.56 8.69 0.25
C GLY A 37 24.71 7.54 0.81
N ARG A 38 25.28 6.72 1.72
CA ARG A 38 24.57 5.61 2.36
C ARG A 38 23.39 6.08 3.19
N ILE A 39 23.57 7.13 3.99
CA ILE A 39 22.50 7.72 4.81
C ILE A 39 21.36 8.25 3.93
N ASN A 40 21.69 9.03 2.90
CA ASN A 40 20.68 9.59 2.01
C ASN A 40 19.93 8.51 1.23
N ALA A 41 20.64 7.49 0.73
CA ALA A 41 20.01 6.36 0.05
C ALA A 41 19.09 5.59 1.00
N ALA A 42 19.51 5.33 2.24
CA ALA A 42 18.68 4.63 3.22
C ALA A 42 17.37 5.37 3.51
N LYS A 43 17.44 6.70 3.68
CA LYS A 43 16.25 7.55 3.87
C LYS A 43 15.32 7.53 2.67
N TRP A 44 15.86 7.79 1.48
CA TRP A 44 15.07 7.82 0.25
C TRP A 44 14.39 6.49 -0.04
N LEU A 45 15.10 5.37 0.14
CA LEU A 45 14.52 4.04 -0.03
C LEU A 45 13.43 3.75 1.01
N ASN A 46 13.59 4.22 2.25
CA ASN A 46 12.54 4.11 3.27
C ASN A 46 11.28 4.91 2.90
N GLU A 47 11.43 6.13 2.38
CA GLU A 47 10.30 6.93 1.89
C GLU A 47 9.58 6.21 0.73
N LEU A 48 10.33 5.59 -0.18
CA LEU A 48 9.77 4.82 -1.29
C LEU A 48 9.02 3.59 -0.78
N ILE A 49 9.55 2.87 0.21
CA ILE A 49 8.86 1.74 0.85
C ILE A 49 7.55 2.21 1.48
N TYR A 50 7.57 3.32 2.21
CA TYR A 50 6.37 3.89 2.82
C TYR A 50 5.30 4.18 1.75
N TYR A 51 5.67 4.79 0.63
CA TYR A 51 4.76 5.01 -0.49
C TYR A 51 4.09 3.72 -0.98
N PHE A 52 4.86 2.64 -1.15
CA PHE A 52 4.29 1.36 -1.60
C PHE A 52 3.40 0.68 -0.55
N ILE A 53 3.72 0.81 0.73
CA ILE A 53 2.85 0.33 1.82
C ILE A 53 1.51 1.10 1.80
N GLN A 54 1.55 2.42 1.65
CA GLN A 54 0.33 3.24 1.55
C GLN A 54 -0.49 2.85 0.32
N LYS A 55 0.16 2.67 -0.84
CA LYS A 55 -0.50 2.23 -2.06
C LYS A 55 -1.19 0.87 -1.87
N GLU A 56 -0.54 -0.08 -1.21
CA GLU A 56 -1.18 -1.37 -0.89
C GLU A 56 -2.38 -1.20 0.05
N SER A 57 -2.29 -0.31 1.04
CA SER A 57 -3.40 -0.04 1.96
C SER A 57 -4.61 0.60 1.26
N MET A 58 -4.39 1.34 0.18
CA MET A 58 -5.44 1.98 -0.63
C MET A 58 -6.02 1.08 -1.69
N PHE A 59 -5.38 -0.05 -2.02
CA PHE A 59 -5.81 -0.91 -3.13
C PHE A 59 -7.27 -1.35 -3.04
N LEU A 60 -7.74 -1.80 -1.87
CA LEU A 60 -9.14 -2.21 -1.69
C LEU A 60 -10.11 -1.02 -1.65
N VAL A 61 -9.66 0.15 -1.22
CA VAL A 61 -10.44 1.39 -1.25
C VAL A 61 -10.65 1.81 -2.71
N GLU A 62 -9.57 1.90 -3.48
CA GLU A 62 -9.61 2.20 -4.92
C GLU A 62 -10.49 1.20 -5.67
N PHE A 63 -10.40 -0.09 -5.35
CA PHE A 63 -11.26 -1.10 -5.96
C PHE A 63 -12.75 -0.89 -5.63
N LYS A 64 -13.09 -0.55 -4.38
CA LYS A 64 -14.46 -0.22 -4.00
C LYS A 64 -14.98 1.02 -4.73
N GLU A 65 -14.15 2.06 -4.85
CA GLU A 65 -14.49 3.26 -5.62
C GLU A 65 -14.78 2.91 -7.09
N GLN A 66 -14.00 2.01 -7.69
CA GLN A 66 -14.25 1.53 -9.05
C GLN A 66 -15.58 0.80 -9.18
N ILE A 67 -15.99 -0.03 -8.21
CA ILE A 67 -17.32 -0.68 -8.22
C ILE A 67 -18.42 0.39 -8.20
N GLN A 68 -18.27 1.41 -7.36
CA GLN A 68 -19.25 2.50 -7.26
C GLN A 68 -19.32 3.33 -8.54
N GLU A 69 -18.19 3.55 -9.22
CA GLU A 69 -18.18 4.19 -10.54
C GLU A 69 -18.90 3.36 -11.60
N GLN A 70 -18.73 2.03 -11.62
CA GLN A 70 -19.48 1.17 -12.54
C GLN A 70 -20.98 1.19 -12.23
N ARG A 71 -21.37 1.18 -10.95
CA ARG A 71 -22.77 1.32 -10.53
C ARG A 71 -23.39 2.60 -11.06
N LYS A 72 -22.67 3.73 -10.98
CA LYS A 72 -23.11 5.02 -11.53
C LYS A 72 -23.26 4.99 -13.05
N LYS A 73 -22.35 4.33 -13.77
CA LYS A 73 -22.44 4.21 -15.25
C LYS A 73 -23.62 3.34 -15.69
N LEU A 74 -24.01 2.38 -14.87
CA LEU A 74 -25.07 1.42 -15.16
C LEU A 74 -26.41 1.80 -14.52
N SER A 75 -26.53 2.98 -13.92
CA SER A 75 -27.79 3.45 -13.29
C SER A 75 -28.92 3.60 -14.28
N ASP A 76 -28.59 3.86 -15.54
CA ASP A 76 -29.55 4.20 -16.61
C ASP A 76 -30.08 2.96 -17.33
N LEU A 77 -29.65 1.75 -16.94
CA LEU A 77 -30.26 0.51 -17.40
C LEU A 77 -31.74 0.49 -17.01
N GLU A 78 -32.57 -0.09 -17.87
CA GLU A 78 -33.98 -0.32 -17.56
C GLU A 78 -34.13 -1.15 -16.28
N ASP A 79 -35.10 -0.78 -15.47
CA ASP A 79 -35.40 -1.52 -14.25
C ASP A 79 -35.98 -2.89 -14.62
N GLY A 80 -35.40 -3.93 -14.04
CA GLY A 80 -35.77 -5.31 -14.28
C GLY A 80 -34.75 -6.29 -13.70
N ASP A 81 -35.05 -7.58 -13.83
CA ASP A 81 -34.27 -8.66 -13.22
C ASP A 81 -32.78 -8.60 -13.54
N PHE A 82 -32.42 -8.16 -14.75
CA PHE A 82 -31.02 -8.01 -15.16
C PHE A 82 -30.27 -6.94 -14.34
N LYS A 83 -30.84 -5.74 -14.22
CA LYS A 83 -30.23 -4.64 -13.47
C LYS A 83 -30.16 -4.97 -11.98
N GLN A 84 -31.20 -5.62 -11.47
CA GLN A 84 -31.25 -6.08 -10.09
C GLN A 84 -30.15 -7.10 -9.81
N ALA A 85 -30.06 -8.17 -10.60
CA ALA A 85 -29.03 -9.20 -10.44
C ALA A 85 -27.61 -8.62 -10.53
N LEU A 86 -27.38 -7.66 -11.42
CA LEU A 86 -26.09 -6.97 -11.56
C LEU A 86 -25.73 -6.17 -10.29
N PHE A 87 -26.70 -5.43 -9.73
CA PHE A 87 -26.48 -4.66 -8.51
C PHE A 87 -26.41 -5.51 -7.25
N ASP A 88 -27.09 -6.66 -7.22
CA ASP A 88 -26.97 -7.65 -6.16
C ASP A 88 -25.55 -8.21 -6.09
N GLU A 89 -24.95 -8.56 -7.25
CA GLU A 89 -23.55 -9.00 -7.29
C GLU A 89 -22.58 -7.92 -6.82
N PHE A 90 -22.80 -6.65 -7.20
CA PHE A 90 -22.01 -5.53 -6.68
C PHE A 90 -22.10 -5.42 -5.15
N ASN A 91 -23.30 -5.58 -4.58
CA ASN A 91 -23.51 -5.52 -3.13
C ASN A 91 -22.74 -6.65 -2.42
N ILE A 92 -22.83 -7.88 -2.92
CA ILE A 92 -22.12 -9.05 -2.35
C ILE A 92 -20.61 -8.77 -2.28
N ILE A 93 -20.02 -8.25 -3.36
CA ILE A 93 -18.58 -7.95 -3.39
C ILE A 93 -18.23 -6.76 -2.48
N GLU A 94 -19.05 -5.70 -2.44
CA GLU A 94 -18.81 -4.55 -1.54
C GLU A 94 -18.87 -4.95 -0.05
N ASP A 95 -19.74 -5.88 0.32
CA ASP A 95 -19.83 -6.44 1.66
C ASP A 95 -18.58 -7.23 2.02
N MET A 96 -18.09 -8.09 1.12
CA MET A 96 -16.84 -8.85 1.30
C MET A 96 -15.61 -7.94 1.52
N ILE A 97 -15.59 -6.76 0.89
CA ILE A 97 -14.51 -5.77 1.07
C ILE A 97 -14.62 -5.10 2.45
N SER A 98 -15.85 -4.79 2.89
CA SER A 98 -16.12 -4.05 4.12
C SER A 98 -15.87 -4.90 5.38
N ASP A 99 -16.16 -6.21 5.34
CA ASP A 99 -15.91 -7.14 6.45
C ASP A 99 -14.42 -7.32 6.78
N ARG A 100 -13.54 -7.16 5.79
CA ARG A 100 -12.09 -7.18 6.01
C ARG A 100 -11.57 -5.94 6.74
N ASN A 101 -12.27 -4.81 6.67
CA ASN A 101 -11.86 -3.57 7.33
C ASN A 101 -12.27 -3.51 8.80
N ASN A 102 -13.29 -4.28 9.22
CA ASN A 102 -13.77 -4.37 10.60
C ASN A 102 -13.14 -5.51 11.41
N SER A 103 -12.31 -6.34 10.79
CA SER A 103 -11.58 -7.42 11.46
C SER A 103 -10.24 -6.90 12.02
N LYS A 104 -10.28 -6.10 13.08
CA LYS A 104 -9.13 -5.76 13.93
C LYS A 104 -9.44 -6.04 15.40
#